data_AF-A0A101N0Y4-F1
#
_entry.id   AF-A0A101N0Y4-F1
#
_cell.length_a   1.000
_cell.length_b   1.000
_cell.length_c   1.000
_cell.angle_alpha   90.00
_cell.angle_beta   90.00
_cell.angle_gamma   90.00
#
_symmetry.space_group_name_H-M   'P 1'
#
loop_
_entity.id
_entity.type
_entity.pdbx_description
1 polymer ?
#
loop_
_entity_poly.entity_id
_entity_poly.type
_entity_poly.pdbx_seq_one_letter_code
_entity_poly.pdbx_strand_id
1 'polypeptide(L)'
;MLRTDALLREYDRARAYTDELWRDLTPDEVTWRPHENSSAIGWHLGHQAHVAHFMVRNLTAAEPSPDPELDALMDSANPEKFRGTLPTVTRLSEFRSAVAERVHARMRDIAAGRVGAPAQLTIVATHLLTTLINHEYQHDQWIGEVRAADLGHELPPAPDSAYLRRVDGYLVVDVP
;
A
#
# COMPACT_ATOMS: atom_id res chain seq x y z
N MET A 1 -17.40 6.90 -11.29
CA MET A 1 -15.91 6.73 -11.47
C MET A 1 -15.17 8.04 -11.30
N LEU A 2 -14.21 8.09 -10.36
CA LEU A 2 -13.35 9.26 -10.15
C LEU A 2 -12.34 9.45 -11.28
N ARG A 3 -11.91 10.69 -11.47
CA ARG A 3 -10.75 10.98 -12.31
C ARG A 3 -9.47 10.50 -11.61
N THR A 4 -8.48 10.11 -12.41
CA THR A 4 -7.17 9.64 -11.94
C THR A 4 -6.50 10.61 -10.96
N ASP A 5 -6.64 11.94 -11.15
CA ASP A 5 -6.05 12.93 -10.25
C ASP A 5 -6.69 12.92 -8.84
N ALA A 6 -7.99 12.65 -8.74
CA ALA A 6 -8.67 12.52 -7.47
C ALA A 6 -8.25 11.24 -6.76
N LEU A 7 -8.12 10.14 -7.49
CA LEU A 7 -7.66 8.87 -6.93
C LEU A 7 -6.19 8.92 -6.51
N LEU A 8 -5.32 9.61 -7.22
CA LEU A 8 -3.93 9.81 -6.76
C LEU A 8 -3.88 10.57 -5.43
N ARG A 9 -4.75 11.55 -5.22
CA ARG A 9 -4.86 12.22 -3.91
C ARG A 9 -5.37 11.29 -2.81
N GLU A 10 -6.30 10.40 -3.13
CA GLU A 10 -6.77 9.38 -2.17
C GLU A 10 -5.70 8.32 -1.89
N TYR A 11 -4.89 7.96 -2.87
CA TYR A 11 -3.72 7.09 -2.69
C TYR A 11 -2.66 7.73 -1.79
N ASP A 12 -2.38 9.02 -1.97
CA ASP A 12 -1.49 9.76 -1.08
C ASP A 12 -2.05 9.84 0.35
N ARG A 13 -3.36 10.04 0.49
CA ARG A 13 -4.04 10.04 1.79
C ARG A 13 -3.94 8.68 2.49
N ALA A 14 -4.19 7.58 1.78
CA ALA A 14 -4.10 6.24 2.33
C ALA A 14 -2.70 5.95 2.85
N ARG A 15 -1.68 6.20 2.01
CA ARG A 15 -0.28 6.02 2.40
C ARG A 15 0.16 6.90 3.57
N ALA A 16 -0.29 8.16 3.61
CA ALA A 16 0.02 9.05 4.71
C ALA A 16 -0.58 8.54 6.02
N TYR A 17 -1.80 7.99 5.98
CA TYR A 17 -2.41 7.33 7.14
C TYR A 17 -1.63 6.08 7.55
N THR A 18 -1.20 5.24 6.61
CA THR A 18 -0.29 4.14 6.89
C THR A 18 0.96 4.64 7.60
N ASP A 19 1.58 5.73 7.13
CA ASP A 19 2.78 6.30 7.74
C ASP A 19 2.54 6.80 9.17
N GLU A 20 1.37 7.36 9.47
CA GLU A 20 0.96 7.71 10.83
C GLU A 20 0.83 6.49 11.76
N LEU A 21 0.52 5.31 11.22
CA LEU A 21 0.41 4.08 12.01
C LEU A 21 1.75 3.48 12.45
N TRP A 22 2.88 3.87 11.85
CA TRP A 22 4.18 3.24 12.18
C TRP A 22 5.32 4.21 12.47
N ARG A 23 5.23 5.49 12.09
CA ARG A 23 6.36 6.45 12.14
C ARG A 23 7.01 6.66 13.52
N ASP A 24 6.26 6.42 14.59
CA ASP A 24 6.71 6.56 15.98
C ASP A 24 7.07 5.23 16.65
N LEU A 25 6.92 4.12 15.94
CA LEU A 25 7.32 2.79 16.42
C LEU A 25 8.83 2.61 16.31
N THR A 26 9.39 1.90 17.28
CA THR A 26 10.79 1.48 17.27
C THR A 26 11.03 0.37 16.22
N PRO A 27 12.29 0.17 15.76
CA PRO A 27 12.59 -0.93 14.83
C PRO A 27 12.18 -2.32 15.35
N ASP A 28 12.28 -2.55 16.66
CA ASP A 28 11.87 -3.80 17.29
C ASP A 28 10.35 -3.99 17.20
N GLU A 29 9.57 -2.94 17.44
CA GLU A 29 8.11 -2.97 17.28
C GLU A 29 7.68 -3.18 15.82
N VAL A 30 8.39 -2.58 14.86
CA VAL A 30 8.10 -2.77 13.42
C VAL A 30 8.35 -4.22 12.99
N THR A 31 9.31 -4.91 13.61
CA THR A 31 9.66 -6.31 13.29
C THR A 31 9.01 -7.34 14.21
N TRP A 32 8.32 -6.88 15.26
CA TRP A 32 7.64 -7.73 16.22
C TRP A 32 6.43 -8.44 15.60
N ARG A 33 6.20 -9.68 16.03
CA ARG A 33 5.00 -10.46 15.72
C ARG A 33 4.61 -11.32 16.92
N PRO A 34 3.31 -11.55 17.18
CA PRO A 34 2.86 -12.32 18.33
C PRO A 34 3.20 -13.82 18.22
N HIS A 35 3.24 -14.36 17.01
CA HIS A 35 3.58 -15.76 16.74
C HIS A 35 4.00 -15.98 15.28
N GLU A 36 4.53 -17.16 14.95
CA GLU A 36 5.05 -17.49 13.61
C GLU A 36 4.03 -17.37 12.46
N ASN A 37 2.73 -17.55 12.77
CA ASN A 37 1.64 -17.43 11.80
C ASN A 37 1.05 -16.00 11.72
N SER A 38 1.78 -15.00 12.23
CA SER A 38 1.41 -13.58 12.12
C SER A 38 2.53 -12.83 11.40
N SER A 39 2.16 -11.78 10.69
CA SER A 39 3.10 -10.88 10.03
C SER A 39 3.33 -9.64 10.86
N ALA A 40 4.59 -9.22 10.95
CA ALA A 40 4.95 -7.97 11.61
C ALA A 40 4.46 -6.79 10.77
N ILE A 41 4.32 -5.62 11.42
CA ILE A 41 3.96 -4.36 10.75
C ILE A 41 4.88 -4.10 9.55
N GLY A 42 6.20 -4.28 9.71
CA GLY A 42 7.17 -4.10 8.63
C GLY A 42 6.94 -4.96 7.39
N TRP A 43 6.35 -6.15 7.55
CA TRP A 43 5.96 -6.98 6.39
C TRP A 43 4.79 -6.35 5.64
N HIS A 44 3.76 -5.88 6.35
CA HIS A 44 2.61 -5.20 5.72
C HIS A 44 3.03 -3.93 4.97
N LEU A 45 3.95 -3.15 5.56
CA LEU A 45 4.53 -1.96 4.93
C LEU A 45 5.19 -2.28 3.58
N GLY A 46 5.98 -3.35 3.52
CA GLY A 46 6.61 -3.79 2.27
C GLY A 46 5.60 -4.43 1.31
N HIS A 47 4.65 -5.22 1.81
CA HIS A 47 3.63 -5.91 1.02
C HIS A 47 2.71 -4.95 0.27
N GLN A 48 2.21 -3.91 0.94
CA GLN A 48 1.41 -2.84 0.31
C GLN A 48 2.14 -2.25 -0.92
N ALA A 49 3.41 -1.88 -0.77
CA ALA A 49 4.23 -1.37 -1.87
C ALA A 49 4.53 -2.43 -2.94
N HIS A 50 4.79 -3.67 -2.55
CA HIS A 50 5.02 -4.76 -3.49
C HIS A 50 3.80 -4.99 -4.39
N VAL A 51 2.59 -5.07 -3.82
CA VAL A 51 1.33 -5.25 -4.58
C VAL A 51 1.09 -4.06 -5.51
N ALA A 52 1.28 -2.83 -5.02
CA ALA A 52 1.15 -1.64 -5.86
C ALA A 52 2.09 -1.67 -7.08
N HIS A 53 3.36 -2.00 -6.86
CA HIS A 53 4.31 -2.15 -7.97
C HIS A 53 3.95 -3.29 -8.91
N PHE A 54 3.66 -4.47 -8.35
CA PHE A 54 3.33 -5.67 -9.09
C PHE A 54 2.11 -5.47 -10.00
N MET A 55 1.03 -4.86 -9.50
CA MET A 55 -0.16 -4.64 -10.31
C MET A 55 0.07 -3.56 -11.37
N VAL A 56 0.69 -2.43 -11.01
CA VAL A 56 0.93 -1.34 -11.97
C VAL A 56 1.86 -1.78 -13.11
N ARG A 57 2.97 -2.44 -12.79
CA ARG A 57 3.93 -2.88 -13.82
C ARG A 57 3.33 -3.92 -14.77
N ASN A 58 2.48 -4.82 -14.28
CA ASN A 58 1.94 -5.90 -15.11
C ASN A 58 0.71 -5.48 -15.91
N LEU A 59 -0.08 -4.52 -15.43
CA LEU A 59 -1.35 -4.13 -16.06
C LEU A 59 -1.27 -2.86 -16.90
N THR A 60 -0.22 -2.05 -16.74
CA THR A 60 -0.11 -0.76 -17.44
C THR A 60 1.16 -0.59 -18.26
N ALA A 61 2.31 -1.10 -17.77
CA ALA A 61 3.55 -1.18 -18.54
C ALA A 61 4.65 -1.90 -17.77
N ALA A 62 5.31 -2.85 -18.43
CA ALA A 62 6.40 -3.62 -17.84
C ALA A 62 7.55 -2.71 -17.41
N GLU A 63 7.90 -2.76 -16.12
CA GLU A 63 9.09 -2.15 -15.55
C GLU A 63 9.69 -3.05 -14.47
N PRO A 64 11.03 -3.02 -14.27
CA PRO A 64 11.67 -3.78 -13.19
C PRO A 64 11.22 -3.34 -11.81
N SER A 65 11.25 -4.22 -10.80
CA SER A 65 11.04 -3.83 -9.38
C SER A 65 12.09 -2.81 -8.92
N PRO A 66 11.74 -1.81 -8.09
CA PRO A 66 12.73 -0.92 -7.48
C PRO A 66 13.65 -1.67 -6.50
N ASP A 67 13.18 -2.78 -5.94
CA ASP A 67 13.99 -3.65 -5.07
C ASP A 67 13.57 -5.13 -5.27
N PRO A 68 14.12 -5.82 -6.29
CA PRO A 68 13.72 -7.18 -6.64
C PRO A 68 13.93 -8.21 -5.53
N GLU A 69 14.83 -7.97 -4.58
CA GLU A 69 15.04 -8.87 -3.44
C GLU A 69 13.85 -8.84 -2.48
N LEU A 70 13.17 -7.69 -2.36
CA LEU A 70 11.98 -7.56 -1.53
C LEU A 70 10.76 -8.23 -2.17
N ASP A 71 10.69 -8.34 -3.50
CA ASP A 71 9.52 -8.92 -4.17
C ASP A 71 9.18 -10.32 -3.63
N ALA A 72 10.16 -11.20 -3.48
CA ALA A 72 9.93 -12.55 -2.95
C ALA A 72 9.55 -12.54 -1.47
N LEU A 73 10.13 -11.63 -0.68
CA LEU A 73 9.86 -11.53 0.76
C LEU A 73 8.46 -10.98 1.05
N MET A 74 7.99 -10.06 0.20
CA MET A 74 6.71 -9.35 0.34
C MET A 74 5.54 -10.04 -0.37
N ASP A 75 5.78 -11.19 -1.02
CA ASP A 75 4.72 -11.97 -1.67
C ASP A 75 3.85 -12.69 -0.63
N SER A 76 2.56 -12.35 -0.60
CA SER A 76 1.56 -12.98 0.28
C SER A 76 1.33 -14.47 -0.02
N ALA A 77 1.73 -14.96 -1.20
CA ALA A 77 1.69 -16.38 -1.52
C ALA A 77 2.63 -17.21 -0.64
N ASN A 78 3.63 -16.57 -0.01
CA ASN A 78 4.49 -17.21 0.98
C ASN A 78 3.78 -17.22 2.36
N PRO A 79 3.59 -18.42 2.97
CA PRO A 79 3.08 -18.54 4.33
C PRO A 79 3.89 -17.72 5.34
N GLU A 80 3.24 -17.22 6.40
CA GLU A 80 3.79 -16.27 7.37
C GLU A 80 5.09 -16.77 8.02
N LYS A 81 5.15 -18.06 8.35
CA LYS A 81 6.34 -18.69 8.93
C LYS A 81 7.57 -18.69 8.01
N PHE A 82 7.36 -18.48 6.70
CA PHE A 82 8.40 -18.43 5.68
C PHE A 82 8.75 -17.00 5.23
N ARG A 83 8.13 -15.96 5.83
CA ARG A 83 8.38 -14.54 5.51
C ARG A 83 9.69 -13.98 6.11
N GLY A 84 10.76 -14.80 6.06
CA GLY A 84 12.17 -14.44 6.24
C GLY A 84 12.55 -13.50 7.39
N THR A 85 13.74 -12.92 7.29
CA THR A 85 14.16 -11.78 8.11
C THR A 85 13.72 -10.51 7.42
N LEU A 86 13.03 -9.62 8.13
CA LEU A 86 12.58 -8.35 7.56
C LEU A 86 13.75 -7.39 7.30
N PRO A 87 13.69 -6.60 6.23
CA PRO A 87 14.64 -5.53 5.98
C PRO A 87 14.53 -4.42 7.04
N THR A 88 15.49 -3.51 7.04
CA THR A 88 15.47 -2.35 7.94
C THR A 88 14.29 -1.43 7.63
N VAL A 89 13.83 -0.69 8.64
CA VAL A 89 12.79 0.35 8.51
C VAL A 89 13.15 1.36 7.41
N THR A 90 14.41 1.75 7.32
CA THR A 90 14.92 2.63 6.26
C THR A 90 14.71 2.04 4.86
N ARG A 91 15.11 0.78 4.64
CA ARG A 91 14.94 0.11 3.34
C ARG A 91 13.46 -0.06 2.97
N LEU A 92 12.59 -0.36 3.93
CA LEU A 92 11.13 -0.39 3.71
C LEU A 92 10.59 0.97 3.31
N SER A 93 11.03 2.03 3.97
CA SER A 93 10.60 3.41 3.69
C SER A 93 11.04 3.87 2.30
N GLU A 94 12.28 3.55 1.93
CA GLU A 94 12.84 3.81 0.59
C GLU A 94 12.08 3.04 -0.49
N PHE A 95 11.82 1.74 -0.27
CA PHE A 95 11.04 0.92 -1.20
C PHE A 95 9.62 1.46 -1.37
N ARG A 96 8.92 1.75 -0.26
CA ARG A 96 7.58 2.36 -0.29
C ARG A 96 7.58 3.66 -1.08
N SER A 97 8.56 4.53 -0.86
CA SER A 97 8.67 5.83 -1.53
C SER A 97 8.92 5.67 -3.03
N ALA A 98 9.88 4.83 -3.42
CA ALA A 98 10.20 4.56 -4.82
C ALA A 98 9.01 3.95 -5.58
N VAL A 99 8.24 3.06 -4.95
CA VAL A 99 7.00 2.53 -5.54
C VAL A 99 5.96 3.65 -5.72
N ALA A 100 5.76 4.51 -4.71
CA ALA A 100 4.82 5.64 -4.83
C ALA A 100 5.11 6.51 -6.04
N GLU A 101 6.38 6.89 -6.19
CA GLU A 101 6.85 7.73 -7.28
C GLU A 101 6.56 7.09 -8.65
N ARG A 102 6.79 5.78 -8.78
CA ARG A 102 6.51 5.02 -10.01
C ARG A 102 5.03 4.89 -10.31
N VAL A 103 4.20 4.61 -9.29
CA VAL A 103 2.73 4.62 -9.43
C VAL A 103 2.29 5.99 -9.94
N HIS A 104 2.70 7.08 -9.27
CA HIS A 104 2.37 8.44 -9.69
C HIS A 104 2.84 8.77 -11.10
N ALA A 105 4.09 8.47 -11.44
CA ALA A 105 4.64 8.70 -12.77
C ALA A 105 3.80 8.00 -13.84
N ARG A 106 3.50 6.71 -13.64
CA ARG A 106 2.70 5.92 -14.58
C ARG A 106 1.29 6.45 -14.74
N MET A 107 0.61 6.77 -13.64
CA MET A 107 -0.76 7.29 -13.70
C MET A 107 -0.82 8.67 -14.34
N ARG A 108 0.19 9.52 -14.13
CA ARG A 108 0.33 10.81 -14.82
C ARG A 108 0.61 10.66 -16.31
N ASP A 109 1.39 9.68 -16.73
CA ASP A 109 1.61 9.38 -18.15
C ASP A 109 0.33 8.91 -18.83
N ILE A 110 -0.44 8.04 -18.18
CA ILE A 110 -1.76 7.60 -18.66
C ILE A 110 -2.70 8.81 -18.81
N ALA A 111 -2.84 9.62 -17.76
CA ALA A 111 -3.72 10.79 -17.76
C ALA A 111 -3.34 11.84 -18.81
N ALA A 112 -2.05 11.96 -19.12
CA ALA A 112 -1.54 12.88 -20.13
C ALA A 112 -1.52 12.30 -21.55
N GLY A 113 -1.98 11.06 -21.75
CA GLY A 113 -2.00 10.41 -23.06
C GLY A 113 -0.62 9.98 -23.58
N ARG A 114 0.40 9.90 -22.72
CA ARG A 114 1.78 9.52 -23.07
C ARG A 114 2.01 8.00 -23.09
N VAL A 115 0.97 7.25 -23.42
CA VAL A 115 0.95 5.78 -23.43
C VAL A 115 0.21 5.28 -24.66
N GLY A 116 0.39 4.02 -25.03
CA GLY A 116 -0.47 3.36 -26.00
C GLY A 116 -1.90 3.22 -25.47
N ALA A 117 -2.91 3.38 -26.33
CA ALA A 117 -4.33 3.24 -25.97
C ALA A 117 -4.77 4.02 -24.71
N PRO A 118 -4.54 5.35 -24.63
CA PRO A 118 -4.68 6.13 -23.40
C PRO A 118 -6.11 6.14 -22.83
N ALA A 119 -7.14 6.14 -23.68
CA ALA A 119 -8.53 6.05 -23.23
C ALA A 119 -8.83 4.74 -22.50
N GLN A 120 -8.34 3.61 -23.04
CA GLN A 120 -8.50 2.30 -22.42
C GLN A 120 -7.69 2.19 -21.13
N LEU A 121 -6.44 2.66 -21.12
CA LEU A 121 -5.61 2.65 -19.91
C LEU A 121 -6.12 3.59 -18.83
N THR A 122 -6.85 4.67 -19.17
CA THR A 122 -7.50 5.53 -18.16
C THR A 122 -8.58 4.77 -17.39
N ILE A 123 -9.35 3.90 -18.07
CA ILE A 123 -10.34 3.03 -17.41
C ILE A 123 -9.63 2.05 -16.47
N VAL A 124 -8.59 1.37 -16.96
CA VAL A 124 -7.79 0.43 -16.16
C VAL A 124 -7.16 1.12 -14.94
N ALA A 125 -6.53 2.28 -15.14
CA ALA A 125 -5.88 3.05 -14.07
C ALA A 125 -6.84 3.43 -12.94
N THR A 126 -8.08 3.76 -13.27
CA THR A 126 -9.09 4.15 -12.29
C THR A 126 -9.50 2.98 -11.40
N HIS A 127 -9.76 1.81 -12.00
CA HIS A 127 -10.04 0.59 -11.24
C HIS A 127 -8.83 0.15 -10.42
N LEU A 128 -7.65 0.19 -11.04
CA LEU A 128 -6.41 -0.20 -10.39
C LEU A 128 -6.11 0.66 -9.17
N LEU A 129 -6.16 1.99 -9.29
CA LEU A 129 -5.96 2.89 -8.14
C LEU A 129 -6.98 2.64 -7.03
N THR A 130 -8.25 2.47 -7.37
CA THR A 130 -9.29 2.17 -6.37
C THR A 130 -8.96 0.88 -5.61
N THR A 131 -8.56 -0.18 -6.32
CA THR A 131 -8.14 -1.44 -5.71
C THR A 131 -6.91 -1.27 -4.83
N LEU A 132 -5.89 -0.54 -5.28
CA LEU A 132 -4.67 -0.31 -4.51
C LEU A 132 -4.92 0.50 -3.24
N ILE A 133 -5.76 1.53 -3.31
CA ILE A 133 -6.14 2.33 -2.14
C ILE A 133 -6.87 1.47 -1.11
N ASN A 134 -7.82 0.65 -1.58
CA ASN A 134 -8.57 -0.25 -0.70
C ASN A 134 -7.69 -1.35 -0.11
N HIS A 135 -6.71 -1.85 -0.87
CA HIS A 135 -5.70 -2.79 -0.38
C HIS A 135 -4.79 -2.15 0.69
N GLU A 136 -4.38 -0.89 0.51
CA GLU A 136 -3.64 -0.14 1.53
C GLU A 136 -4.45 -0.07 2.84
N TYR A 137 -5.70 0.40 2.78
CA TYR A 137 -6.57 0.50 3.96
C TYR A 137 -6.92 -0.84 4.60
N GLN A 138 -7.01 -1.91 3.81
CA GLN A 138 -7.19 -3.26 4.35
C GLN A 138 -6.02 -3.66 5.25
N HIS A 139 -4.80 -3.36 4.83
CA HIS A 139 -3.61 -3.60 5.64
C HIS A 139 -3.47 -2.61 6.79
N ASP A 140 -3.90 -1.36 6.63
CA ASP A 140 -3.91 -0.38 7.72
C ASP A 140 -4.81 -0.81 8.88
N GLN A 141 -5.94 -1.46 8.60
CA GLN A 141 -6.79 -2.03 9.64
C GLN A 141 -6.02 -3.03 10.51
N TRP A 142 -5.26 -3.92 9.86
CA TRP A 142 -4.45 -4.91 10.56
C TRP A 142 -3.26 -4.30 11.32
N ILE A 143 -2.56 -3.34 10.70
CA ILE A 143 -1.48 -2.59 11.36
C ILE A 143 -2.03 -1.86 12.59
N GLY A 144 -3.21 -1.23 12.48
CA GLY A 144 -3.88 -0.56 13.58
C GLY A 144 -4.24 -1.50 14.73
N GLU A 145 -4.76 -2.69 14.42
CA GLU A 145 -5.05 -3.71 15.42
C GLU A 145 -3.80 -4.12 16.21
N VAL A 146 -2.69 -4.42 15.52
CA VAL A 146 -1.41 -4.74 16.17
C VAL A 146 -0.88 -3.55 16.98
N ARG A 147 -0.86 -2.34 16.38
CA ARG A 147 -0.41 -1.10 17.03
C ARG A 147 -1.13 -0.85 18.36
N ALA A 148 -2.45 -0.96 18.37
CA ALA A 148 -3.25 -0.62 19.53
C ALA A 148 -3.37 -1.77 20.53
N ALA A 149 -3.70 -2.98 20.07
CA ALA A 149 -4.02 -4.09 20.95
C ALA A 149 -2.75 -4.78 21.50
N ASP A 150 -1.73 -4.96 20.67
CA ASP A 150 -0.53 -5.70 21.05
C ASP A 150 0.61 -4.79 21.53
N LEU A 151 0.79 -3.62 20.89
CA LEU A 151 1.87 -2.69 21.22
C LEU A 151 1.43 -1.55 22.16
N GLY A 152 0.13 -1.35 22.35
CA GLY A 152 -0.42 -0.38 23.31
C GLY A 152 -0.31 1.09 22.89
N HIS A 153 -0.09 1.38 21.61
CA HIS A 153 -0.02 2.74 21.08
C HIS A 153 -1.41 3.26 20.67
N GLU A 154 -1.65 4.56 20.85
CA GLU A 154 -2.88 5.19 20.36
C GLU A 154 -2.95 5.16 18.82
N LEU A 155 -4.17 4.98 18.30
CA LEU A 155 -4.42 5.08 16.87
C LEU A 155 -4.46 6.54 16.44
N PRO A 156 -3.83 6.90 15.30
CA PRO A 156 -4.05 8.20 14.69
C PRO A 156 -5.52 8.38 14.29
N PRO A 157 -6.00 9.63 14.15
CA PRO A 157 -7.34 9.89 13.64
C PRO A 157 -7.56 9.21 12.29
N ALA A 158 -8.73 8.59 12.10
CA ALA A 158 -9.07 7.99 10.82
C ALA A 158 -9.07 9.05 9.70
N PRO A 159 -8.61 8.70 8.49
CA PRO A 159 -8.58 9.62 7.38
C PRO A 159 -10.02 10.02 6.98
N ASP A 160 -10.20 11.30 6.67
CA ASP A 160 -11.48 11.85 6.21
C ASP A 160 -11.43 12.16 4.71
N SER A 161 -12.45 11.68 4.00
CA SER A 161 -12.71 11.97 2.59
C SER A 161 -14.15 11.64 2.26
N ALA A 162 -14.77 12.43 1.38
CA ALA A 162 -16.13 12.21 0.89
C ALA A 162 -16.30 10.88 0.12
N TYR A 163 -15.20 10.22 -0.24
CA TYR A 163 -15.19 8.94 -0.96
C TYR A 163 -14.99 7.74 -0.04
N LEU A 164 -14.70 7.95 1.24
CA LEU A 164 -14.45 6.88 2.20
C LEU A 164 -15.73 6.47 2.91
N ARG A 165 -15.89 5.16 3.08
CA ARG A 165 -16.95 4.56 3.88
C ARG A 165 -16.38 3.41 4.69
N ARG A 166 -17.08 3.04 5.77
CA ARG A 166 -16.79 1.81 6.49
C ARG A 166 -17.67 0.68 5.97
N VAL A 167 -17.05 -0.42 5.57
CA VAL A 167 -17.71 -1.65 5.14
C VAL A 167 -17.08 -2.80 5.90
N ASP A 168 -17.87 -3.54 6.66
CA ASP A 168 -17.40 -4.68 7.48
C ASP A 168 -16.19 -4.35 8.39
N GLY A 169 -16.13 -3.10 8.89
CA GLY A 169 -15.04 -2.61 9.73
C GLY A 169 -13.89 -1.92 8.96
N TYR A 170 -13.74 -2.21 7.67
CA TYR A 170 -12.67 -1.68 6.83
C TYR A 170 -13.01 -0.31 6.23
N LEU A 171 -12.02 0.57 6.14
CA LEU A 171 -12.13 1.79 5.33
C LEU A 171 -12.00 1.42 3.85
N VAL A 172 -12.95 1.89 3.06
CA VAL A 172 -13.07 1.59 1.63
C VAL A 172 -13.38 2.86 0.88
N VAL A 173 -12.61 3.16 -0.16
CA VAL A 173 -12.99 4.07 -1.23
C VAL A 173 -14.11 3.40 -2.02
N ASP A 174 -15.31 3.94 -1.84
CA ASP A 174 -16.53 3.50 -2.50
C ASP A 174 -17.12 4.70 -3.25
N VAL A 175 -16.93 4.70 -4.57
CA VAL A 175 -17.39 5.79 -5.43
C VAL A 175 -18.39 5.24 -6.43
N PRO A 176 -19.63 5.76 -6.44
CA PRO A 176 -20.64 5.36 -7.42
C PRO A 176 -20.26 5.71 -8.87
#